data_AF-A0A5T2GZ18-F1
#
_entry.id   AF-A0A5T2GZ18-F1
#
_cell.length_a   1.000
_cell.length_b   1.000
_cell.length_c   1.000
_cell.angle_alpha   90.00
_cell.angle_beta   90.00
_cell.angle_gamma   90.00
#
_symmetry.space_group_name_H-M   'P 1'
#
loop_
_entity.id
_entity.type
_entity.pdbx_description
1 polymer ?
#
loop_
_entity_poly.entity_id
_entity_poly.type
_entity_poly.pdbx_seq_one_letter_code
_entity_poly.pdbx_strand_id
1 'polypeptide(L)'
;MVPSTFSRLNAARALPVVLAALLFAGCGTQAPDQSAAYMQGSAQADSAFYLHQMQQSADDSKTNWQLLAIHALLKEGKSQQAVDLFNQLPQNLNDTQRREQSLLAVEIKLAQKDVAGAQALLDKLKPADFAPNQQARYWQAQIVASQGRPSLTLLRALIAQEPLLAAKDKQKNIDATWQALSAMTPDQARTLVINADENVLQGWLDLQRVWFDNRNDPDMLKAGIADWQKRYPQNPGAKMLPTQLVNVQRFKPASTSKIALLLPLNGQAAVFGRTIQQGFEAAKNLGTQAVEMQPAAAPDAPVEPGVEETQPQMTNGVASPSQASVSDLTDDAPSQSATPVSAPQTPPATTSAPADPSAELKIYDTSSQPLDQVLAQVQQDGASIVVGPLLKNNVEALMKSNTPLNVLALNQPETVRSFPNICYFALSPEDEARDAAHHIYDQGKQSPLLLIPRSTLGDRVANAFTQEWQKLGGGIVLQQKFGSVAELKMGVNGGAGI
;
A
#
# COMPACT_ATOMS: atom_id res chain seq x y z
N MET A 1 41.57 63.74 81.24
CA MET A 1 41.79 62.32 81.59
C MET A 1 40.45 61.61 81.58
N VAL A 2 40.27 60.66 80.63
CA VAL A 2 39.37 59.47 80.64
C VAL A 2 37.83 59.71 80.65
N PRO A 3 36.96 58.87 80.03
CA PRO A 3 37.08 57.95 78.89
C PRO A 3 36.06 58.19 77.75
N SER A 4 36.34 57.59 76.60
CA SER A 4 35.42 57.39 75.47
C SER A 4 34.37 56.31 75.77
N THR A 5 33.11 56.55 75.38
CA THR A 5 32.11 55.50 75.14
C THR A 5 31.50 55.68 73.76
N PHE A 6 31.67 54.67 72.91
CA PHE A 6 31.05 54.57 71.59
C PHE A 6 29.60 54.13 71.75
N SER A 7 28.65 54.90 71.21
CA SER A 7 27.31 54.40 70.86
C SER A 7 27.17 54.38 69.34
N ARG A 8 27.02 53.17 68.80
CA ARG A 8 26.77 52.91 67.38
C ARG A 8 25.31 53.23 67.04
N LEU A 9 25.06 54.28 66.27
CA LEU A 9 23.80 54.44 65.55
C LEU A 9 23.85 53.63 64.25
N ASN A 10 23.06 52.56 64.17
CA ASN A 10 22.89 51.70 62.98
C ASN A 10 21.91 52.28 61.93
N ALA A 11 21.82 53.60 61.80
CA ALA A 11 20.80 54.25 60.95
C ALA A 11 21.33 54.81 59.61
N ALA A 12 22.60 54.63 59.26
CA ALA A 12 23.20 55.28 58.07
C ALA A 12 23.99 54.33 57.16
N ARG A 13 23.61 53.05 57.07
CA ARG A 13 24.23 52.08 56.13
C ARG A 13 23.25 51.33 55.22
N ALA A 14 21.96 51.67 55.23
CA ALA A 14 20.96 51.04 54.36
C ALA A 14 20.63 51.86 53.09
N LEU A 15 21.19 53.07 52.92
CA LEU A 15 20.93 53.88 51.73
C LEU A 15 21.60 53.36 50.43
N PRO A 16 22.79 52.72 50.43
CA PRO A 16 23.37 52.21 49.18
C PRO A 16 22.75 50.87 48.75
N VAL A 17 22.09 50.13 49.65
CA VAL A 17 21.48 48.83 49.35
C VAL A 17 20.08 49.00 48.73
N VAL A 18 19.32 50.02 49.14
CA VAL A 18 18.02 50.32 48.52
C VAL A 18 18.17 50.95 47.14
N LEU A 19 19.24 51.71 46.89
CA LEU A 19 19.52 52.28 45.55
C LEU A 19 20.04 51.23 44.56
N ALA A 20 20.77 50.20 45.02
CA ALA A 20 21.18 49.07 44.18
C ALA A 20 20.02 48.11 43.84
N ALA A 21 19.00 48.00 44.71
CA ALA A 21 17.81 47.20 44.44
C ALA A 21 16.87 47.84 43.39
N LEU A 22 16.90 49.17 43.23
CA LEU A 22 16.10 49.89 42.23
C LEU A 22 16.74 49.93 40.83
N LEU A 23 18.05 49.64 40.70
CA LEU A 23 18.73 49.56 39.40
C LEU A 23 18.70 48.17 38.76
N PHE A 24 18.34 47.12 39.51
CA PHE A 24 18.06 45.78 38.95
C PHE A 24 16.59 45.53 38.60
N ALA A 25 15.70 46.48 38.87
CA ALA A 25 14.28 46.44 38.48
C ALA A 25 13.99 47.10 37.12
N GLY A 26 15.02 47.31 36.29
CA GLY A 26 14.93 48.08 35.06
C GLY A 26 15.73 47.49 33.91
N CYS A 27 15.50 46.20 33.60
CA CYS A 27 15.71 45.58 32.29
C CYS A 27 15.25 44.11 32.36
N GLY A 28 13.97 43.90 32.63
CA GLY A 28 13.31 42.65 32.29
C GLY A 28 13.04 42.63 30.79
N THR A 29 14.09 42.52 29.96
CA THR A 29 13.90 42.08 28.58
C THR A 29 13.53 40.60 28.68
N GLN A 30 12.23 40.30 28.78
CA GLN A 30 11.73 38.96 28.49
C GLN A 30 12.38 38.53 27.19
N ALA A 31 13.00 37.35 27.19
CA ALA A 31 13.49 36.75 25.95
C ALA A 31 12.35 36.81 24.92
N PRO A 32 12.62 37.22 23.67
CA PRO A 32 11.57 37.40 22.68
C PRO A 32 10.74 36.11 22.60
N ASP A 33 9.42 36.23 22.72
CA ASP A 33 8.50 35.10 22.70
C ASP A 33 8.65 34.35 21.37
N GLN A 34 9.35 33.22 21.42
CA GLN A 34 9.60 32.39 20.25
C GLN A 34 8.35 31.62 19.83
N SER A 35 7.38 31.43 20.73
CA SER A 35 6.19 30.60 20.46
C SER A 35 5.37 31.13 19.28
N ALA A 36 5.37 32.45 19.06
CA ALA A 36 4.70 33.08 17.92
C ALA A 36 5.26 32.61 16.56
N ALA A 37 6.59 32.43 16.45
CA ALA A 37 7.24 31.94 15.25
C ALA A 37 6.84 30.48 14.96
N TYR A 38 6.83 29.63 15.98
CA TYR A 38 6.36 28.24 15.86
C TYR A 38 4.87 28.16 15.52
N MET A 39 4.02 29.00 16.10
CA MET A 39 2.59 29.09 15.78
C MET A 39 2.34 29.48 14.31
N GLN A 40 3.18 30.34 13.75
CA GLN A 40 3.16 30.71 12.32
C GLN A 40 3.76 29.62 11.41
N GLY A 41 4.35 28.57 11.98
CA GLY A 41 4.94 27.46 11.24
C GLY A 41 6.31 27.75 10.64
N SER A 42 7.00 28.82 11.07
CA SER A 42 8.36 29.13 10.60
C SER A 42 9.43 28.23 11.21
N ALA A 43 9.10 27.53 12.30
CA ALA A 43 9.92 26.51 12.93
C ALA A 43 9.06 25.32 13.37
N GLN A 44 9.65 24.13 13.43
CA GLN A 44 8.99 22.88 13.83
C GLN A 44 9.87 22.14 14.84
N ALA A 45 9.24 21.51 15.82
CA ALA A 45 9.86 20.67 16.82
C ALA A 45 8.90 19.52 17.20
N ASP A 46 9.37 18.61 18.05
CA ASP A 46 8.56 17.52 18.56
C ASP A 46 7.73 17.92 19.80
N SER A 47 6.84 17.03 20.22
CA SER A 47 5.99 17.27 21.40
C SER A 47 6.81 17.43 22.68
N ALA A 48 7.94 16.72 22.82
CA ALA A 48 8.78 16.78 24.02
C ALA A 48 9.38 18.18 24.20
N PHE A 49 9.89 18.78 23.12
CA PHE A 49 10.38 20.15 23.12
C PHE A 49 9.27 21.13 23.50
N TYR A 50 8.09 21.05 22.88
CA TYR A 50 7.00 21.98 23.17
C TYR A 50 6.48 21.85 24.61
N LEU A 51 6.36 20.62 25.13
CA LEU A 51 5.98 20.37 26.52
C LEU A 51 7.01 20.94 27.51
N HIS A 52 8.30 20.84 27.20
CA HIS A 52 9.36 21.41 28.02
C HIS A 52 9.31 22.94 28.03
N GLN A 53 9.09 23.57 26.87
CA GLN A 53 8.93 25.02 26.77
C GLN A 53 7.66 25.51 27.49
N MET A 54 6.57 24.75 27.41
CA MET A 54 5.32 25.04 28.13
C MET A 54 5.53 25.08 29.66
N GLN A 55 6.36 24.19 30.22
CA GLN A 55 6.64 24.17 31.67
C GLN A 55 7.47 25.35 32.15
N GLN A 56 8.26 25.96 31.26
CA GLN A 56 9.12 27.11 31.56
C GLN A 56 8.48 28.47 31.23
N SER A 57 7.31 28.44 30.59
CA SER A 57 6.62 29.63 30.14
C SER A 57 5.44 29.97 31.05
N ALA A 58 5.01 31.23 31.00
CA ALA A 58 3.81 31.72 31.66
C ALA A 58 2.83 32.31 30.64
N ASP A 59 1.60 32.58 31.09
CA ASP A 59 0.58 33.36 30.39
C ASP A 59 0.31 32.90 28.94
N ASP A 60 0.31 33.84 27.99
CA ASP A 60 0.01 33.58 26.58
C ASP A 60 1.04 32.66 25.92
N SER A 61 2.33 32.82 26.23
CA SER A 61 3.38 31.98 25.66
C SER A 61 3.24 30.53 26.12
N LYS A 62 2.84 30.30 27.38
CA LYS A 62 2.50 28.95 27.86
C LYS A 62 1.36 28.33 27.06
N THR A 63 0.31 29.10 26.81
CA THR A 63 -0.85 28.65 26.03
C THR A 63 -0.46 28.33 24.58
N ASN A 64 0.39 29.15 23.96
CA ASN A 64 0.90 28.90 22.61
C ASN A 64 1.70 27.58 22.55
N TRP A 65 2.60 27.35 23.51
CA TRP A 65 3.35 26.09 23.61
C TRP A 65 2.45 24.88 23.87
N GLN A 66 1.38 25.05 24.66
CA GLN A 66 0.39 24.01 24.89
C GLN A 66 -0.32 23.62 23.58
N LEU A 67 -0.77 24.60 22.79
CA LEU A 67 -1.40 24.36 21.49
C LEU A 67 -0.45 23.65 20.50
N LEU A 68 0.82 24.09 20.44
CA LEU A 68 1.86 23.46 19.63
C LEU A 68 2.13 22.01 20.08
N ALA A 69 2.19 21.77 21.38
CA ALA A 69 2.37 20.44 21.95
C ALA A 69 1.20 19.51 21.59
N ILE A 70 -0.04 19.98 21.68
CA ILE A 70 -1.23 19.19 21.29
C ILE A 70 -1.13 18.77 19.81
N HIS A 71 -0.80 19.71 18.91
CA HIS A 71 -0.62 19.39 17.49
C HIS A 71 0.45 18.32 17.27
N ALA A 72 1.62 18.49 17.89
CA ALA A 72 2.73 17.55 17.77
C ALA A 72 2.39 16.16 18.32
N LEU A 73 1.70 16.09 19.47
CA LEU A 73 1.22 14.83 20.04
C LEU A 73 0.28 14.08 19.09
N LEU A 74 -0.63 14.79 18.41
CA LEU A 74 -1.51 14.19 17.41
C LEU A 74 -0.73 13.63 16.22
N LYS A 75 0.26 14.39 15.72
CA LYS A 75 1.15 13.95 14.63
C LYS A 75 1.99 12.73 15.01
N GLU A 76 2.37 12.60 16.28
CA GLU A 76 3.09 11.46 16.84
C GLU A 76 2.19 10.27 17.19
N GLY A 77 0.87 10.37 16.99
CA GLY A 77 -0.10 9.31 17.31
C GLY A 77 -0.42 9.18 18.80
N LYS A 78 0.01 10.13 19.65
CA LYS A 78 -0.25 10.17 21.10
C LYS A 78 -1.60 10.83 21.39
N SER A 79 -2.67 10.32 20.78
CA SER A 79 -3.99 10.96 20.78
C SER A 79 -4.58 11.19 22.17
N GLN A 80 -4.40 10.25 23.11
CA GLN A 80 -4.94 10.41 24.46
C GLN A 80 -4.27 11.58 25.20
N GLN A 81 -2.94 11.69 25.15
CA GLN A 81 -2.20 12.79 25.77
C GLN A 81 -2.59 14.13 25.16
N ALA A 82 -2.82 14.18 23.84
CA ALA A 82 -3.28 15.37 23.16
C ALA A 82 -4.67 15.81 23.66
N VAL A 83 -5.60 14.88 23.84
CA VAL A 83 -6.94 15.14 24.38
C VAL A 83 -6.87 15.66 25.81
N ASP A 84 -6.07 15.00 26.67
CA ASP A 84 -5.92 15.41 28.06
C ASP A 84 -5.34 16.83 28.17
N LEU A 85 -4.33 17.14 27.35
CA LEU A 85 -3.71 18.47 27.29
C LEU A 85 -4.65 19.52 26.69
N PHE A 86 -5.48 19.15 25.71
CA PHE A 86 -6.49 20.03 25.13
C PHE A 86 -7.58 20.43 26.13
N ASN A 87 -8.01 19.48 26.98
CA ASN A 87 -9.00 19.75 28.03
C ASN A 87 -8.46 20.68 29.14
N GLN A 88 -7.15 20.87 29.22
CA GLN A 88 -6.48 21.77 30.17
C GLN A 88 -6.25 23.18 29.61
N LEU A 89 -6.73 23.49 28.40
CA LEU A 89 -6.58 24.83 27.84
C LEU A 89 -7.34 25.88 28.68
N PRO A 90 -6.79 27.09 28.87
CA PRO A 90 -7.48 28.15 29.60
C PRO A 90 -8.73 28.60 28.86
N GLN A 91 -9.75 29.05 29.60
CA GLN A 91 -11.02 29.53 29.02
C GLN A 91 -10.86 30.86 28.27
N ASN A 92 -9.93 31.71 28.72
CA ASN A 92 -9.68 33.03 28.15
C ASN A 92 -8.59 32.97 27.08
N LEU A 93 -8.95 32.49 25.88
CA LEU A 93 -8.06 32.48 24.72
C LEU A 93 -8.19 33.75 23.90
N ASN A 94 -7.06 34.31 23.46
CA ASN A 94 -7.03 35.34 22.43
C ASN A 94 -7.46 34.78 21.06
N ASP A 95 -7.70 35.65 20.08
CA ASP A 95 -8.28 35.23 18.79
C ASP A 95 -7.39 34.26 18.01
N THR A 96 -6.05 34.44 18.08
CA THR A 96 -5.10 33.55 17.41
C THR A 96 -5.09 32.16 18.05
N GLN A 97 -5.07 32.10 19.39
CA GLN A 97 -5.16 30.86 20.15
C GLN A 97 -6.50 30.15 19.91
N ARG A 98 -7.61 30.90 19.85
CA ARG A 98 -8.95 30.34 19.60
C ARG A 98 -9.08 29.73 18.21
N ARG A 99 -8.50 30.37 17.19
CA ARG A 99 -8.42 29.79 15.84
C ARG A 99 -7.63 28.49 15.85
N GLU A 100 -6.45 28.47 16.46
CA GLU A 100 -5.65 27.25 16.56
C GLU A 100 -6.37 26.14 17.34
N GLN A 101 -6.98 26.47 18.48
CA GLN A 101 -7.80 25.55 19.26
C GLN A 101 -8.93 24.95 18.41
N SER A 102 -9.62 25.77 17.61
CA SER A 102 -10.73 25.29 16.77
C SER A 102 -10.29 24.26 15.74
N LEU A 103 -9.09 24.41 15.18
CA LEU A 103 -8.50 23.46 14.25
C LEU A 103 -8.03 22.19 14.97
N LEU A 104 -7.40 22.32 16.14
CA LEU A 104 -7.01 21.18 16.99
C LEU A 104 -8.22 20.35 17.42
N ALA A 105 -9.36 20.99 17.70
CA ALA A 105 -10.60 20.28 18.03
C ALA A 105 -11.03 19.34 16.90
N VAL A 106 -10.90 19.78 15.63
CA VAL A 106 -11.16 18.94 14.46
C VAL A 106 -10.16 17.77 14.40
N GLU A 107 -8.86 18.06 14.53
CA GLU A 107 -7.80 17.04 14.45
C GLU A 107 -7.97 15.97 15.54
N ILE A 108 -8.37 16.36 16.75
CA ILE A 108 -8.71 15.44 17.86
C ILE A 108 -9.89 14.54 17.48
N LYS A 109 -10.97 15.10 16.94
CA LYS A 109 -12.14 14.32 16.51
C LYS A 109 -11.76 13.28 15.45
N LEU A 110 -10.93 13.67 14.48
CA LEU A 110 -10.39 12.74 13.48
C LEU A 110 -9.53 11.64 14.10
N ALA A 111 -8.65 11.99 15.06
CA ALA A 111 -7.83 11.03 15.78
C ALA A 111 -8.66 10.04 16.63
N GLN A 112 -9.82 10.48 17.13
CA GLN A 112 -10.81 9.65 17.82
C GLN A 112 -11.71 8.84 16.87
N LYS A 113 -11.52 8.96 15.55
CA LYS A 113 -12.38 8.37 14.51
C LYS A 113 -13.83 8.91 14.49
N ASP A 114 -14.09 10.03 15.18
CA ASP A 114 -15.37 10.74 15.16
C ASP A 114 -15.43 11.69 13.95
N VAL A 115 -15.61 11.11 12.77
CA VAL A 115 -15.62 11.86 11.49
C VAL A 115 -16.83 12.79 11.39
N ALA A 116 -17.99 12.37 11.90
CA ALA A 116 -19.18 13.21 11.90
C ALA A 116 -18.99 14.46 12.78
N GLY A 117 -18.40 14.30 13.97
CA GLY A 117 -18.04 15.40 14.84
C GLY A 117 -16.99 16.32 14.21
N ALA A 118 -15.98 15.76 13.56
CA ALA A 118 -14.97 16.54 12.84
C ALA A 118 -15.59 17.39 11.72
N GLN A 119 -16.49 16.81 10.91
CA GLN A 119 -17.16 17.53 9.83
C GLN A 119 -18.04 18.67 10.37
N ALA A 120 -18.83 18.41 11.42
CA ALA A 120 -19.67 19.41 12.05
C ALA A 120 -18.88 20.59 12.65
N LEU A 121 -17.63 20.37 13.05
CA LEU A 121 -16.71 21.43 13.45
C LEU A 121 -16.16 22.17 12.22
N LEU A 122 -15.70 21.45 11.19
CA LEU A 122 -15.17 22.03 9.94
C LEU A 122 -16.18 22.95 9.26
N ASP A 123 -17.47 22.59 9.22
CA ASP A 123 -18.53 23.37 8.58
C ASP A 123 -18.73 24.77 9.23
N LYS A 124 -18.26 24.96 10.46
CA LYS A 124 -18.32 26.24 11.18
C LYS A 124 -17.10 27.12 10.95
N LEU A 125 -16.02 26.56 10.37
CA LEU A 125 -14.75 27.23 10.18
C LEU A 125 -14.66 27.76 8.75
N LYS A 126 -14.00 28.91 8.57
CA LYS A 126 -13.73 29.47 7.25
C LYS A 126 -12.23 29.42 6.97
N PRO A 127 -11.78 28.75 5.89
CA PRO A 127 -10.35 28.63 5.59
C PRO A 127 -9.65 29.99 5.43
N ALA A 128 -10.36 31.01 4.96
CA ALA A 128 -9.83 32.37 4.80
C ALA A 128 -9.41 33.04 6.11
N ASP A 129 -9.91 32.57 7.26
CA ASP A 129 -9.60 33.15 8.57
C ASP A 129 -8.26 32.62 9.15
N PHE A 130 -7.63 31.64 8.49
CA PHE A 130 -6.43 30.97 8.95
C PHE A 130 -5.17 31.40 8.19
N ALA A 131 -4.01 31.32 8.86
CA ALA A 131 -2.71 31.51 8.22
C ALA A 131 -2.40 30.35 7.22
N PRO A 132 -1.50 30.53 6.24
CA PRO A 132 -1.26 29.51 5.20
C PRO A 132 -0.90 28.11 5.72
N ASN A 133 -0.11 28.02 6.80
CA ASN A 133 0.23 26.75 7.45
C ASN A 133 -1.00 26.07 8.08
N GLN A 134 -1.89 26.86 8.70
CA GLN A 134 -3.15 26.38 9.27
C GLN A 134 -4.17 26.02 8.19
N GLN A 135 -4.20 26.75 7.06
CA GLN A 135 -5.03 26.40 5.90
C GLN A 135 -4.67 25.03 5.35
N ALA A 136 -3.37 24.70 5.23
CA ALA A 136 -2.93 23.39 4.77
C ALA A 136 -3.45 22.25 5.67
N ARG A 137 -3.45 22.48 6.99
CA ARG A 137 -4.00 21.57 8.00
C ARG A 137 -5.52 21.47 7.94
N TYR A 138 -6.21 22.60 7.78
CA TYR A 138 -7.66 22.62 7.59
C TYR A 138 -8.08 21.77 6.39
N TRP A 139 -7.44 21.96 5.24
CA TRP A 139 -7.73 21.15 4.05
C TRP A 139 -7.34 19.69 4.23
N GLN A 140 -6.23 19.41 4.92
CA GLN A 140 -5.86 18.04 5.27
C GLN A 140 -6.94 17.35 6.12
N ALA A 141 -7.51 18.08 7.10
CA ALA A 141 -8.59 17.57 7.93
C ALA A 141 -9.86 17.28 7.12
N GLN A 142 -10.23 18.16 6.17
CA GLN A 142 -11.33 17.89 5.24
C GLN A 142 -11.09 16.66 4.35
N ILE A 143 -9.86 16.49 3.85
CA ILE A 143 -9.48 15.32 3.03
C ILE A 143 -9.62 14.03 3.85
N VAL A 144 -9.14 14.02 5.09
CA VAL A 144 -9.26 12.86 6.00
C VAL A 144 -10.73 12.60 6.36
N ALA A 145 -11.50 13.65 6.65
CA ALA A 145 -12.92 13.54 6.95
C ALA A 145 -13.74 12.96 5.77
N SER A 146 -13.29 13.19 4.54
CA SER A 146 -13.92 12.62 3.33
C SER A 146 -13.75 11.10 3.21
N GLN A 147 -12.85 10.48 4.00
CA GLN A 147 -12.60 9.03 4.01
C GLN A 147 -12.30 8.43 2.62
N GLY A 148 -11.72 9.21 1.71
CA GLY A 148 -11.46 8.77 0.34
C GLY A 148 -12.71 8.61 -0.54
N ARG A 149 -13.90 8.98 -0.05
CA ARG A 149 -15.13 8.95 -0.84
C ARG A 149 -15.10 10.09 -1.86
N PRO A 150 -15.17 9.80 -3.17
CA PRO A 150 -15.20 10.84 -4.17
C PRO A 150 -16.37 11.79 -3.97
N SER A 151 -16.08 13.08 -3.80
CA SER A 151 -17.08 14.12 -3.60
C SER A 151 -16.55 15.48 -4.06
N LEU A 152 -17.45 16.42 -4.31
CA LEU A 152 -17.09 17.80 -4.63
C LEU A 152 -16.26 18.44 -3.51
N THR A 153 -16.63 18.15 -2.25
CA THR A 153 -15.91 18.59 -1.05
C THR A 153 -14.47 18.10 -1.05
N LEU A 154 -14.25 16.81 -1.30
CA LEU A 154 -12.91 16.23 -1.38
C LEU A 154 -12.07 16.86 -2.51
N LEU A 155 -12.64 17.04 -3.70
CA LEU A 155 -11.95 17.65 -4.84
C LEU A 155 -11.53 19.10 -4.54
N ARG A 156 -12.45 19.90 -3.99
CA ARG A 156 -12.16 21.29 -3.58
C ARG A 156 -11.07 21.33 -2.53
N ALA A 157 -11.11 20.45 -1.53
CA ALA A 157 -10.10 20.39 -0.49
C ALA A 157 -8.70 20.04 -1.04
N LEU A 158 -8.61 19.05 -1.94
CA LEU A 158 -7.35 18.69 -2.58
C LEU A 158 -6.79 19.83 -3.43
N ILE A 159 -7.63 20.47 -4.26
CA ILE A 159 -7.26 21.60 -5.12
C ILE A 159 -6.79 22.80 -4.28
N ALA A 160 -7.50 23.12 -3.18
CA ALA A 160 -7.14 24.22 -2.31
C ALA A 160 -5.88 23.96 -1.47
N GLN A 161 -5.57 22.68 -1.19
CA GLN A 161 -4.37 22.29 -0.46
C GLN A 161 -3.11 22.37 -1.33
N GLU A 162 -3.18 21.98 -2.61
CA GLU A 162 -2.03 21.90 -3.54
C GLU A 162 -1.07 23.11 -3.51
N PRO A 163 -1.52 24.38 -3.58
CA PRO A 163 -0.62 25.52 -3.59
C PRO A 163 0.11 25.73 -2.26
N LEU A 164 -0.40 25.17 -1.17
CA LEU A 164 0.15 25.29 0.18
C LEU A 164 1.20 24.21 0.49
N LEU A 165 1.34 23.21 -0.39
CA LEU A 165 2.25 22.07 -0.20
C LEU A 165 3.66 22.35 -0.72
N ALA A 166 4.64 21.68 -0.10
CA ALA A 166 6.00 21.62 -0.62
C ALA A 166 6.06 20.80 -1.93
N ALA A 167 7.05 21.06 -2.78
CA ALA A 167 7.21 20.40 -4.09
C ALA A 167 7.10 18.87 -4.05
N LYS A 168 7.71 18.22 -3.04
CA LYS A 168 7.69 16.77 -2.86
C LYS A 168 6.28 16.21 -2.57
N ASP A 169 5.42 17.00 -1.94
CA ASP A 169 4.09 16.57 -1.47
C ASP A 169 3.00 16.89 -2.49
N LYS A 170 3.26 17.80 -3.44
CA LYS A 170 2.36 18.15 -4.54
C LYS A 170 1.98 16.94 -5.40
N GLN A 171 2.93 16.06 -5.76
CA GLN A 171 2.62 14.87 -6.57
C GLN A 171 1.61 13.96 -5.87
N LYS A 172 1.77 13.75 -4.57
CA LYS A 172 0.84 12.92 -3.79
C LYS A 172 -0.57 13.52 -3.77
N ASN A 173 -0.69 14.84 -3.64
CA ASN A 173 -1.97 15.54 -3.70
C ASN A 173 -2.61 15.47 -5.10
N ILE A 174 -1.81 15.65 -6.16
CA ILE A 174 -2.27 15.52 -7.55
C ILE A 174 -2.75 14.09 -7.84
N ASP A 175 -1.99 13.08 -7.42
CA ASP A 175 -2.36 11.67 -7.59
C ASP A 175 -3.64 11.33 -6.83
N ALA A 176 -3.84 11.89 -5.62
CA ALA A 176 -5.07 11.75 -4.86
C ALA A 176 -6.26 12.46 -5.52
N THR A 177 -6.04 13.63 -6.12
CA THR A 177 -7.06 14.35 -6.91
C THR A 177 -7.51 13.51 -8.09
N TRP A 178 -6.55 12.94 -8.82
CA TRP A 178 -6.83 12.04 -9.93
C TRP A 178 -7.52 10.74 -9.50
N GLN A 179 -7.11 10.17 -8.37
CA GLN A 179 -7.74 8.97 -7.81
C GLN A 179 -9.21 9.24 -7.45
N ALA A 180 -9.52 10.38 -6.83
CA ALA A 180 -10.89 10.77 -6.52
C ALA A 180 -11.72 10.94 -7.80
N LEU A 181 -11.18 11.60 -8.83
CA LEU A 181 -11.88 11.79 -10.12
C LEU A 181 -12.10 10.47 -10.86
N SER A 182 -11.06 9.67 -11.04
CA SER A 182 -11.13 8.41 -11.81
C SER A 182 -12.04 7.36 -11.15
N ALA A 183 -12.29 7.48 -9.84
CA ALA A 183 -13.22 6.63 -9.10
C ALA A 183 -14.70 7.09 -9.20
N MET A 184 -14.99 8.33 -9.60
CA MET A 184 -16.38 8.80 -9.81
C MET A 184 -16.97 8.20 -11.08
N THR A 185 -18.27 7.92 -11.10
CA THR A 185 -18.95 7.57 -12.37
C THR A 185 -19.18 8.81 -13.24
N PRO A 186 -19.34 8.65 -14.57
CA PRO A 186 -19.68 9.78 -15.46
C PRO A 186 -20.95 10.53 -15.02
N ASP A 187 -21.97 9.83 -14.51
CA ASP A 187 -23.19 10.45 -14.01
C ASP A 187 -22.95 11.26 -12.73
N GLN A 188 -22.18 10.70 -11.78
CA GLN A 188 -21.78 11.44 -10.57
C GLN A 188 -21.03 12.72 -10.96
N ALA A 189 -20.08 12.64 -11.89
CA ALA A 189 -19.31 13.80 -12.35
C ALA A 189 -20.19 14.86 -13.04
N ARG A 190 -21.21 14.46 -13.81
CA ARG A 190 -22.14 15.39 -14.48
C ARG A 190 -23.07 16.12 -13.52
N THR A 191 -23.39 15.51 -12.38
CA THR A 191 -24.23 16.15 -11.35
C THR A 191 -23.50 17.20 -10.52
N LEU A 192 -22.17 17.30 -10.65
CA LEU A 192 -21.38 18.27 -9.91
C LEU A 192 -21.68 19.70 -10.40
N VAL A 193 -22.17 20.53 -9.48
CA VAL A 193 -22.37 21.97 -9.71
C VAL A 193 -21.13 22.70 -9.22
N ILE A 194 -20.35 23.21 -10.17
CA ILE A 194 -19.17 24.04 -9.91
C ILE A 194 -19.51 25.52 -10.11
N ASN A 195 -18.83 26.38 -9.37
CA ASN A 195 -18.94 27.82 -9.55
C ASN A 195 -18.15 28.27 -10.78
N ALA A 196 -18.53 29.40 -11.37
CA ALA A 196 -17.91 29.91 -12.59
C ALA A 196 -16.43 30.31 -12.44
N ASP A 197 -15.97 30.55 -11.22
CA ASP A 197 -14.59 30.91 -10.88
C ASP A 197 -13.68 29.69 -10.63
N GLU A 198 -14.23 28.48 -10.58
CA GLU A 198 -13.51 27.24 -10.30
C GLU A 198 -12.78 26.65 -11.52
N ASN A 199 -12.01 27.48 -12.24
CA ASN A 199 -11.31 27.09 -13.48
C ASN A 199 -10.39 25.87 -13.32
N VAL A 200 -9.72 25.72 -12.18
CA VAL A 200 -8.85 24.57 -11.91
C VAL A 200 -9.66 23.29 -11.79
N LEU A 201 -10.79 23.33 -11.08
CA LEU A 201 -11.70 22.19 -10.94
C LEU A 201 -12.35 21.83 -12.27
N GLN A 202 -12.77 22.84 -13.05
CA GLN A 202 -13.28 22.62 -14.41
C GLN A 202 -12.25 21.89 -15.27
N GLY A 203 -10.99 22.33 -15.23
CA GLY A 203 -9.90 21.63 -15.92
C GLY A 203 -9.77 20.17 -15.49
N TRP A 204 -9.84 19.88 -14.19
CA TRP A 204 -9.80 18.50 -13.68
C TRP A 204 -10.97 17.64 -14.18
N LEU A 205 -12.19 18.18 -14.21
CA LEU A 205 -13.37 17.48 -14.74
C LEU A 205 -13.27 17.23 -16.24
N ASP A 206 -12.68 18.16 -17.00
CA ASP A 206 -12.43 17.96 -18.43
C ASP A 206 -11.37 16.87 -18.68
N LEU A 207 -10.31 16.79 -17.86
CA LEU A 207 -9.35 15.69 -17.96
C LEU A 207 -10.00 14.33 -17.67
N GLN A 208 -10.88 14.30 -16.67
CA GLN A 208 -11.64 13.10 -16.33
C GLN A 208 -12.52 12.64 -17.50
N ARG A 209 -13.19 13.55 -18.20
CA ARG A 209 -13.96 13.24 -19.42
C ARG A 209 -13.07 12.69 -20.52
N VAL A 210 -11.94 13.35 -20.79
CA VAL A 210 -10.93 12.86 -21.75
C VAL A 210 -10.51 11.42 -21.41
N TRP A 211 -10.30 11.11 -20.14
CA TRP A 211 -9.98 9.74 -19.72
C TRP A 211 -11.15 8.77 -19.93
N PHE A 212 -12.36 9.10 -19.51
CA PHE A 212 -13.51 8.20 -19.70
C PHE A 212 -13.79 7.89 -21.17
N ASP A 213 -13.68 8.90 -22.04
CA ASP A 213 -13.98 8.77 -23.45
C ASP A 213 -12.89 7.99 -24.22
N ASN A 214 -11.63 8.05 -23.75
CA ASN A 214 -10.48 7.55 -24.51
C ASN A 214 -9.66 6.44 -23.82
N ARG A 215 -9.98 6.01 -22.59
CA ARG A 215 -9.17 5.02 -21.82
C ARG A 215 -8.93 3.68 -22.49
N ASN A 216 -9.74 3.32 -23.49
CA ASN A 216 -9.60 2.08 -24.26
C ASN A 216 -8.71 2.25 -25.51
N ASP A 217 -8.33 3.48 -25.85
CA ASP A 217 -7.47 3.82 -26.99
C ASP A 217 -6.28 4.67 -26.49
N PRO A 218 -5.10 4.04 -26.28
CA PRO A 218 -3.93 4.74 -25.72
C PRO A 218 -3.45 5.94 -26.54
N ASP A 219 -3.55 5.87 -27.88
CA ASP A 219 -3.08 6.94 -28.76
C ASP A 219 -4.02 8.14 -28.69
N MET A 220 -5.34 7.90 -28.74
CA MET A 220 -6.35 8.95 -28.55
C MET A 220 -6.29 9.55 -27.15
N LEU A 221 -6.08 8.74 -26.10
CA LEU A 221 -5.92 9.24 -24.74
C LEU A 221 -4.66 10.10 -24.60
N LYS A 222 -3.54 9.68 -25.19
CA LYS A 222 -2.30 10.47 -25.18
C LYS A 222 -2.47 11.81 -25.89
N ALA A 223 -3.12 11.82 -27.06
CA ALA A 223 -3.45 13.05 -27.78
C ALA A 223 -4.41 13.95 -26.98
N GLY A 224 -5.45 13.36 -26.38
CA GLY A 224 -6.42 14.07 -25.55
C GLY A 224 -5.80 14.71 -24.30
N ILE A 225 -4.89 14.02 -23.62
CA ILE A 225 -4.14 14.59 -22.48
C ILE A 225 -3.26 15.75 -22.95
N ALA A 226 -2.57 15.61 -24.08
CA ALA A 226 -1.72 16.68 -24.62
C ALA A 226 -2.52 17.93 -25.02
N ASP A 227 -3.70 17.76 -25.59
CA ASP A 227 -4.62 18.86 -25.89
C ASP A 227 -5.19 19.50 -24.61
N TRP A 228 -5.57 18.69 -23.63
CA TRP A 228 -6.00 19.16 -22.31
C TRP A 228 -4.93 20.01 -21.61
N GLN A 229 -3.66 19.59 -21.63
CA GLN A 229 -2.55 20.37 -21.05
C GLN A 229 -2.40 21.75 -21.70
N LYS A 230 -2.68 21.87 -23.01
CA LYS A 230 -2.68 23.15 -23.73
C LYS A 230 -3.87 24.03 -23.37
N ARG A 231 -5.05 23.43 -23.13
CA ARG A 231 -6.26 24.16 -22.71
C ARG A 231 -6.17 24.67 -21.27
N TYR A 232 -5.53 23.92 -20.38
CA TYR A 232 -5.44 24.24 -18.95
C TYR A 232 -4.00 24.37 -18.43
N PRO A 233 -3.16 25.26 -18.99
CA PRO A 233 -1.72 25.33 -18.67
C PRO A 233 -1.43 25.74 -17.22
N GLN A 234 -2.39 26.35 -16.53
CA GLN A 234 -2.27 26.72 -15.12
C GLN A 234 -2.71 25.63 -14.15
N ASN A 235 -3.40 24.59 -14.60
CA ASN A 235 -3.84 23.49 -13.75
C ASN A 235 -2.60 22.74 -13.20
N PRO A 236 -2.54 22.41 -11.89
CA PRO A 236 -1.44 21.64 -11.32
C PRO A 236 -1.13 20.34 -12.08
N GLY A 237 -2.18 19.62 -12.49
CA GLY A 237 -2.09 18.40 -13.28
C GLY A 237 -1.50 18.61 -14.68
N ALA A 238 -1.58 19.81 -15.25
CA ALA A 238 -0.98 20.10 -16.55
C ALA A 238 0.53 20.32 -16.45
N LYS A 239 0.98 20.93 -15.34
CA LYS A 239 2.40 21.16 -15.02
C LYS A 239 3.07 19.87 -14.56
N MET A 240 2.36 19.06 -13.80
CA MET A 240 2.81 17.79 -13.24
C MET A 240 1.67 16.77 -13.33
N LEU A 241 1.74 15.90 -14.33
CA LEU A 241 0.68 14.93 -14.60
C LEU A 241 0.54 13.92 -13.44
N PRO A 242 -0.69 13.45 -13.16
CA PRO A 242 -0.90 12.31 -12.28
C PRO A 242 -0.06 11.11 -12.72
N THR A 243 0.57 10.42 -11.77
CA THR A 243 1.47 9.28 -12.04
C THR A 243 0.78 8.21 -12.89
N GLN A 244 -0.51 7.95 -12.62
CA GLN A 244 -1.32 6.99 -13.37
C GLN A 244 -1.45 7.36 -14.85
N LEU A 245 -1.51 8.65 -15.19
CA LEU A 245 -1.59 9.13 -16.57
C LEU A 245 -0.22 9.18 -17.26
N VAL A 246 0.85 9.47 -16.51
CA VAL A 246 2.22 9.37 -17.02
C VAL A 246 2.53 7.95 -17.50
N ASN A 247 2.06 6.94 -16.75
CA ASN A 247 2.22 5.54 -17.12
C ASN A 247 1.52 5.22 -18.46
N VAL A 248 0.36 5.82 -18.72
CA VAL A 248 -0.34 5.68 -20.01
C VAL A 248 0.42 6.39 -21.14
N GLN A 249 0.94 7.60 -20.92
CA GLN A 249 1.72 8.31 -21.96
C GLN A 249 2.99 7.55 -22.37
N ARG A 250 3.56 6.79 -21.43
CA ARG A 250 4.73 5.91 -21.62
C ARG A 250 4.36 4.51 -22.05
N PHE A 251 3.07 4.16 -22.06
CA PHE A 251 2.61 2.85 -22.49
C PHE A 251 3.05 2.63 -23.94
N LYS A 252 3.84 1.58 -24.12
CA LYS A 252 4.11 1.00 -25.42
C LYS A 252 3.52 -0.40 -25.37
N PRO A 253 2.68 -0.81 -26.32
CA PRO A 253 2.28 -2.20 -26.44
C PRO A 253 3.53 -3.07 -26.40
N ALA A 254 3.54 -4.08 -25.52
CA ALA A 254 4.65 -5.01 -25.46
C ALA A 254 4.72 -5.75 -26.81
N SER A 255 5.88 -5.70 -27.47
CA SER A 255 6.10 -6.50 -28.68
C SER A 255 6.26 -7.97 -28.27
N THR A 256 5.50 -8.86 -28.88
CA THR A 256 5.61 -10.31 -28.72
C THR A 256 6.25 -10.99 -29.93
N SER A 257 6.83 -10.21 -30.86
CA SER A 257 7.39 -10.72 -32.11
C SER A 257 8.60 -11.63 -31.92
N LYS A 258 9.39 -11.44 -30.87
CA LYS A 258 10.52 -12.30 -30.50
C LYS A 258 10.49 -12.64 -29.01
N ILE A 259 10.20 -13.89 -28.69
CA ILE A 259 10.02 -14.41 -27.34
C ILE A 259 11.21 -15.31 -26.98
N ALA A 260 11.87 -15.01 -25.87
CA ALA A 260 12.86 -15.88 -25.27
C ALA A 260 12.25 -16.70 -24.13
N LEU A 261 12.20 -18.02 -24.27
CA LEU A 261 11.63 -18.93 -23.29
C LEU A 261 12.74 -19.61 -22.49
N LEU A 262 12.84 -19.27 -21.20
CA LEU A 262 13.89 -19.70 -20.29
C LEU A 262 13.37 -20.80 -19.36
N LEU A 263 13.73 -22.04 -19.66
CA LEU A 263 13.24 -23.22 -18.94
C LEU A 263 14.39 -24.15 -18.57
N PRO A 264 14.28 -24.93 -17.47
CA PRO A 264 15.23 -25.99 -17.18
C PRO A 264 14.92 -27.17 -18.09
N LEU A 265 15.82 -27.54 -19.00
CA LEU A 265 15.60 -28.62 -19.97
C LEU A 265 16.40 -29.89 -19.65
N ASN A 266 17.28 -29.84 -18.66
CA ASN A 266 18.04 -30.97 -18.13
C ASN A 266 17.87 -31.14 -16.61
N GLY A 267 18.33 -32.28 -16.09
CA GLY A 267 18.21 -32.63 -14.68
C GLY A 267 16.77 -32.96 -14.25
N GLN A 268 16.54 -32.97 -12.93
CA GLN A 268 15.25 -33.38 -12.34
C GLN A 268 14.08 -32.46 -12.74
N ALA A 269 14.36 -31.19 -13.02
CA ALA A 269 13.33 -30.21 -13.39
C ALA A 269 12.96 -30.21 -14.89
N ALA A 270 13.65 -31.01 -15.72
CA ALA A 270 13.44 -31.05 -17.17
C ALA A 270 12.01 -31.38 -17.58
N VAL A 271 11.33 -32.23 -16.80
CA VAL A 271 9.94 -32.61 -17.06
C VAL A 271 9.02 -31.39 -17.01
N PHE A 272 9.16 -30.54 -15.99
CA PHE A 272 8.36 -29.32 -15.84
C PHE A 272 8.66 -28.32 -16.96
N GLY A 273 9.94 -28.14 -17.31
CA GLY A 273 10.33 -27.29 -18.43
C GLY A 273 9.70 -27.73 -19.74
N ARG A 274 9.79 -29.02 -20.08
CA ARG A 274 9.20 -29.54 -21.34
C ARG A 274 7.68 -29.41 -21.38
N THR A 275 6.98 -29.66 -20.27
CA THR A 275 5.52 -29.51 -20.21
C THR A 275 5.09 -28.04 -20.41
N ILE A 276 5.78 -27.09 -19.76
CA ILE A 276 5.50 -25.66 -19.95
C ILE A 276 5.78 -25.24 -21.38
N GLN A 277 6.90 -25.69 -21.97
CA GLN A 277 7.24 -25.42 -23.36
C GLN A 277 6.11 -25.87 -24.30
N GLN A 278 5.61 -27.11 -24.14
CA GLN A 278 4.52 -27.63 -24.97
C GLN A 278 3.24 -26.80 -24.85
N GLY A 279 2.84 -26.44 -23.61
CA GLY A 279 1.67 -25.59 -23.38
C GLY A 279 1.82 -24.20 -24.02
N PHE A 280 3.02 -23.61 -23.91
CA PHE A 280 3.34 -22.31 -24.51
C PHE A 280 3.27 -22.35 -26.05
N GLU A 281 3.88 -23.37 -26.66
CA GLU A 281 3.86 -23.56 -28.11
C GLU A 281 2.44 -23.83 -28.64
N ALA A 282 1.66 -24.65 -27.93
CA ALA A 282 0.26 -24.91 -28.27
C ALA A 282 -0.56 -23.62 -28.27
N ALA A 283 -0.47 -22.82 -27.20
CA ALA A 283 -1.17 -21.54 -27.10
C ALA A 283 -0.72 -20.52 -28.17
N LYS A 284 0.58 -20.47 -28.49
CA LYS A 284 1.14 -19.62 -29.56
C LYS A 284 0.55 -19.94 -30.93
N ASN A 285 0.36 -21.24 -31.22
CA ASN A 285 -0.03 -21.71 -32.55
C ASN A 285 -1.56 -21.77 -32.74
N LEU A 286 -2.32 -22.13 -31.70
CA LEU A 286 -3.76 -22.41 -31.78
C LEU A 286 -4.65 -21.30 -31.21
N GLY A 287 -4.08 -20.33 -30.48
CA GLY A 287 -4.88 -19.47 -29.60
C GLY A 287 -5.42 -20.21 -28.38
N THR A 288 -6.24 -19.56 -27.58
CA THR A 288 -6.85 -20.10 -26.34
C THR A 288 -7.96 -21.13 -26.59
N GLN A 289 -7.86 -21.95 -27.65
CA GLN A 289 -8.66 -23.17 -27.71
C GLN A 289 -8.13 -24.16 -26.67
N ALA A 290 -9.03 -24.67 -25.83
CA ALA A 290 -8.68 -25.60 -24.76
C ALA A 290 -8.00 -26.84 -25.37
N VAL A 291 -6.80 -27.17 -24.88
CA VAL A 291 -6.14 -28.44 -25.19
C VAL A 291 -6.98 -29.53 -24.52
N GLU A 292 -7.66 -30.37 -25.31
CA GLU A 292 -8.31 -31.58 -24.79
C GLU A 292 -7.24 -32.47 -24.15
N MET A 293 -7.26 -32.59 -22.82
CA MET A 293 -6.42 -33.56 -22.11
C MET A 293 -6.95 -34.97 -22.38
N GLN A 294 -6.25 -35.74 -23.20
CA GLN A 294 -6.43 -37.19 -23.23
C GLN A 294 -5.90 -37.79 -21.92
N PRO A 295 -6.69 -38.59 -21.18
CA PRO A 295 -6.20 -39.27 -20.00
C PRO A 295 -5.06 -40.22 -20.39
N ALA A 296 -3.94 -40.15 -19.66
CA ALA A 296 -2.86 -41.12 -19.78
C ALA A 296 -3.41 -42.51 -19.42
N ALA A 297 -3.25 -43.48 -20.33
CA ALA A 297 -3.58 -44.88 -20.07
C ALA A 297 -2.75 -45.40 -18.89
N ALA A 298 -3.41 -45.98 -17.90
CA ALA A 298 -2.77 -46.63 -16.76
C ALA A 298 -1.92 -47.83 -17.23
N PRO A 299 -0.69 -48.02 -16.72
CA PRO A 299 0.03 -49.28 -16.92
C PRO A 299 -0.57 -50.35 -16.00
N ASP A 300 -1.07 -51.43 -16.60
CA ASP A 300 -1.44 -52.66 -15.91
C ASP A 300 -0.20 -53.44 -15.43
N ALA A 301 -0.39 -54.08 -14.26
CA ALA A 301 0.32 -55.22 -13.67
C ALA A 301 1.37 -54.97 -12.54
N PRO A 302 1.39 -55.85 -11.51
CA PRO A 302 1.99 -55.59 -10.21
C PRO A 302 3.40 -56.19 -10.07
N VAL A 303 4.30 -55.47 -9.39
CA VAL A 303 5.59 -56.00 -8.92
C VAL A 303 5.61 -55.94 -7.40
N GLU A 304 5.88 -57.10 -6.78
CA GLU A 304 6.02 -57.34 -5.34
C GLU A 304 7.17 -56.54 -4.68
N PRO A 305 7.15 -56.39 -3.34
CA PRO A 305 7.91 -55.36 -2.64
C PRO A 305 9.36 -55.76 -2.35
N GLY A 306 10.30 -54.97 -2.87
CA GLY A 306 11.71 -54.96 -2.48
C GLY A 306 12.05 -53.64 -1.76
N VAL A 307 12.41 -53.76 -0.48
CA VAL A 307 12.89 -52.74 0.46
C VAL A 307 13.96 -51.80 -0.08
N GLU A 308 13.72 -50.47 0.03
CA GLU A 308 14.61 -49.45 0.62
C GLU A 308 13.96 -48.05 0.45
N GLU A 309 13.20 -47.59 1.45
CA GLU A 309 12.78 -46.18 1.53
C GLU A 309 13.94 -45.31 2.02
N THR A 310 14.73 -44.80 1.08
CA THR A 310 15.44 -43.54 1.28
C THR A 310 14.55 -42.41 0.79
N GLN A 311 13.93 -41.69 1.73
CA GLN A 311 13.16 -40.48 1.47
C GLN A 311 14.10 -39.37 0.96
N PRO A 312 13.94 -38.83 -0.26
CA PRO A 312 14.69 -37.65 -0.68
C PRO A 312 14.09 -36.40 -0.04
N GLN A 313 14.87 -35.68 0.77
CA GLN A 313 14.57 -34.30 1.15
C GLN A 313 14.45 -33.43 -0.12
N MET A 314 13.23 -33.03 -0.46
CA MET A 314 12.95 -32.06 -1.51
C MET A 314 13.32 -30.65 -1.04
N THR A 315 14.61 -30.30 -1.15
CA THR A 315 15.10 -28.93 -1.06
C THR A 315 15.40 -28.43 -2.48
N ASN A 316 14.38 -28.22 -3.33
CA ASN A 316 14.44 -27.30 -4.48
C ASN A 316 13.10 -27.17 -5.26
N GLY A 317 12.32 -26.14 -4.92
CA GLY A 317 12.01 -25.07 -5.86
C GLY A 317 10.90 -25.20 -6.91
N VAL A 318 10.25 -26.34 -7.11
CA VAL A 318 9.06 -26.45 -7.99
C VAL A 318 7.96 -27.20 -7.24
N ALA A 319 7.05 -26.47 -6.59
CA ALA A 319 5.84 -27.06 -6.02
C ALA A 319 4.77 -27.08 -7.13
N SER A 320 4.47 -28.26 -7.66
CA SER A 320 3.27 -28.45 -8.48
C SER A 320 2.07 -28.52 -7.53
N PRO A 321 0.98 -27.74 -7.73
CA PRO A 321 -0.22 -27.82 -6.89
C PRO A 321 -0.83 -29.23 -6.85
N SER A 322 -0.59 -30.02 -7.89
CA SER A 322 -1.07 -31.39 -8.07
C SER A 322 -0.14 -32.49 -7.51
N GLN A 323 0.94 -32.15 -6.80
CA GLN A 323 1.79 -33.14 -6.10
C GLN A 323 1.53 -33.27 -4.60
N ALA A 324 0.47 -32.65 -4.08
CA ALA A 324 -0.18 -33.21 -2.91
C ALA A 324 -0.85 -34.52 -3.34
N SER A 325 -0.16 -35.65 -3.18
CA SER A 325 -0.70 -36.97 -3.45
C SER A 325 -1.91 -37.22 -2.54
N VAL A 326 -3.12 -36.87 -3.00
CA VAL A 326 -4.36 -37.49 -2.58
C VAL A 326 -4.61 -38.70 -3.48
N SER A 327 -3.65 -39.62 -3.46
CA SER A 327 -3.79 -40.94 -4.03
C SER A 327 -3.67 -41.95 -2.90
N ASP A 328 -4.60 -41.90 -1.94
CA ASP A 328 -4.88 -43.01 -1.01
C ASP A 328 -6.18 -42.78 -0.19
N LEU A 329 -7.25 -42.36 -0.86
CA LEU A 329 -8.59 -42.17 -0.24
C LEU A 329 -9.73 -42.83 -1.01
N THR A 330 -9.44 -43.75 -1.94
CA THR A 330 -10.48 -44.54 -2.59
C THR A 330 -10.07 -46.00 -2.65
N ASP A 331 -10.62 -46.80 -1.73
CA ASP A 331 -11.15 -48.12 -2.08
C ASP A 331 -12.45 -48.39 -1.31
N ASP A 332 -13.46 -48.74 -2.11
CA ASP A 332 -14.79 -49.32 -1.87
C ASP A 332 -15.85 -48.66 -0.96
N ALA A 333 -16.76 -47.90 -1.60
CA ALA A 333 -18.20 -47.99 -1.31
C ALA A 333 -19.03 -47.69 -2.59
N PRO A 334 -20.17 -48.38 -2.82
CA PRO A 334 -20.83 -48.40 -4.12
C PRO A 334 -21.58 -47.11 -4.46
N SER A 335 -21.64 -46.85 -5.76
CA SER A 335 -22.18 -45.67 -6.43
C SER A 335 -23.63 -45.36 -6.05
N GLN A 336 -23.87 -44.14 -5.58
CA GLN A 336 -25.19 -43.49 -5.67
C GLN A 336 -25.08 -42.24 -6.53
N SER A 337 -25.90 -42.22 -7.58
CA SER A 337 -26.00 -41.15 -8.57
C SER A 337 -26.52 -39.86 -7.93
N ALA A 338 -25.71 -38.81 -7.94
CA ALA A 338 -26.17 -37.44 -7.66
C ALA A 338 -26.17 -36.63 -8.97
N THR A 339 -27.34 -36.10 -9.30
CA THR A 339 -27.65 -35.23 -10.44
C THR A 339 -26.83 -33.93 -10.43
N PRO A 340 -26.49 -33.35 -11.60
CA PRO A 340 -25.61 -32.19 -11.70
C PRO A 340 -26.32 -30.93 -11.23
N VAL A 341 -25.75 -30.24 -10.24
CA VAL A 341 -26.13 -28.87 -9.85
C VAL A 341 -25.16 -27.90 -10.53
N SER A 342 -25.74 -26.90 -11.21
CA SER A 342 -25.08 -25.96 -12.11
C SER A 342 -23.88 -25.23 -11.51
N ALA A 343 -22.78 -25.19 -12.26
CA ALA A 343 -21.60 -24.39 -11.93
C ALA A 343 -21.90 -22.88 -11.95
N PRO A 344 -21.34 -22.08 -11.01
CA PRO A 344 -21.43 -20.62 -11.04
C PRO A 344 -20.80 -20.03 -12.31
N GLN A 345 -21.43 -18.96 -12.81
CA GLN A 345 -21.09 -18.28 -14.05
C GLN A 345 -19.67 -17.70 -14.03
N THR A 346 -18.92 -17.95 -15.10
CA THR A 346 -17.61 -17.37 -15.41
C THR A 346 -17.66 -15.83 -15.40
N PRO A 347 -16.67 -15.14 -14.80
CA PRO A 347 -16.50 -13.70 -14.96
C PRO A 347 -16.37 -13.31 -16.44
N PRO A 348 -16.72 -12.06 -16.83
CA PRO A 348 -16.65 -11.62 -18.23
C PRO A 348 -15.22 -11.76 -18.76
N ALA A 349 -15.09 -12.44 -19.89
CA ALA A 349 -13.82 -12.62 -20.59
C ALA A 349 -13.19 -11.25 -20.88
N THR A 350 -12.04 -10.99 -20.27
CA THR A 350 -11.07 -10.06 -20.85
C THR A 350 -10.78 -10.57 -22.25
N THR A 351 -10.94 -9.72 -23.27
CA THR A 351 -10.57 -10.06 -24.65
C THR A 351 -9.10 -10.47 -24.66
N SER A 352 -8.84 -11.78 -24.70
CA SER A 352 -7.50 -12.32 -24.81
C SER A 352 -6.89 -11.81 -26.11
N ALA A 353 -5.68 -11.26 -26.05
CA ALA A 353 -4.95 -10.90 -27.26
C ALA A 353 -4.91 -12.13 -28.19
N PRO A 354 -5.21 -11.97 -29.49
CA PRO A 354 -5.19 -13.10 -30.43
C PRO A 354 -3.80 -13.73 -30.45
N ALA A 355 -3.75 -15.06 -30.61
CA ALA A 355 -2.48 -15.75 -30.81
C ALA A 355 -1.72 -15.16 -32.00
N ASP A 356 -0.40 -15.10 -31.87
CA ASP A 356 0.52 -14.70 -32.93
C ASP A 356 1.40 -15.90 -33.34
N PRO A 357 0.94 -16.73 -34.28
CA PRO A 357 1.73 -17.83 -34.81
C PRO A 357 3.05 -17.36 -35.44
N SER A 358 3.13 -16.09 -35.88
CA SER A 358 4.32 -15.50 -36.51
C SER A 358 5.40 -15.07 -35.52
N ALA A 359 5.10 -15.06 -34.22
CA ALA A 359 6.10 -14.79 -33.18
C ALA A 359 7.25 -15.81 -33.23
N GLU A 360 8.48 -15.29 -33.29
CA GLU A 360 9.72 -16.07 -33.20
C GLU A 360 9.90 -16.51 -31.74
N LEU A 361 9.91 -17.82 -31.50
CA LEU A 361 10.15 -18.41 -30.18
C LEU A 361 11.54 -19.02 -30.16
N LYS A 362 12.41 -18.53 -29.27
CA LYS A 362 13.74 -19.10 -29.03
C LYS A 362 13.83 -19.61 -27.60
N ILE A 363 14.26 -20.86 -27.44
CA ILE A 363 14.30 -21.55 -26.15
C ILE A 363 15.74 -21.53 -25.61
N TYR A 364 15.86 -21.24 -24.33
CA TYR A 364 17.14 -21.19 -23.62
C TYR A 364 17.09 -22.11 -22.41
N ASP A 365 18.05 -23.03 -22.34
CA ASP A 365 18.17 -23.94 -21.21
C ASP A 365 18.88 -23.27 -20.03
N THR A 366 18.11 -22.99 -18.99
CA THR A 366 18.60 -22.38 -17.73
C THR A 366 19.33 -23.36 -16.81
N SER A 367 19.41 -24.65 -17.19
CA SER A 367 20.18 -25.66 -16.44
C SER A 367 21.59 -25.88 -16.99
N SER A 368 21.89 -25.37 -18.19
CA SER A 368 23.19 -25.55 -18.85
C SER A 368 24.19 -24.42 -18.56
N GLN A 369 23.73 -23.22 -18.23
CA GLN A 369 24.57 -22.04 -17.98
C GLN A 369 24.00 -21.15 -16.88
N PRO A 370 24.84 -20.36 -16.18
CA PRO A 370 24.38 -19.32 -15.27
C PRO A 370 23.40 -18.34 -15.93
N LEU A 371 22.39 -17.90 -15.18
CA LEU A 371 21.29 -17.10 -15.73
C LEU A 371 21.75 -15.75 -16.32
N ASP A 372 22.75 -15.12 -15.73
CA ASP A 372 23.33 -13.86 -16.23
C ASP A 372 23.89 -14.01 -17.66
N GLN A 373 24.54 -15.14 -17.95
CA GLN A 373 25.02 -15.45 -19.30
C GLN A 373 23.85 -15.70 -20.27
N VAL A 374 22.82 -16.44 -19.82
CA VAL A 374 21.61 -16.66 -20.61
C VAL A 374 20.92 -15.33 -20.95
N LEU A 375 20.75 -14.45 -19.96
CA LEU A 375 20.14 -13.13 -20.17
C LEU A 375 20.97 -12.24 -21.10
N ALA A 376 22.30 -12.28 -21.00
CA ALA A 376 23.18 -11.57 -21.92
C ALA A 376 23.02 -12.08 -23.37
N GLN A 377 22.93 -13.39 -23.56
CA GLN A 377 22.68 -13.99 -24.88
C GLN A 377 21.30 -13.61 -25.42
N VAL A 378 20.26 -13.68 -24.60
CA VAL A 378 18.88 -13.29 -24.95
C VAL A 378 18.83 -11.82 -25.39
N GLN A 379 19.57 -10.95 -24.72
CA GLN A 379 19.68 -9.54 -25.09
C GLN A 379 20.39 -9.35 -26.43
N GLN A 380 21.47 -10.08 -26.68
CA GLN A 380 22.17 -10.06 -27.97
C GLN A 380 21.30 -10.57 -29.13
N ASP A 381 20.47 -11.57 -28.87
CA ASP A 381 19.52 -12.14 -29.83
C ASP A 381 18.34 -11.20 -30.12
N GLY A 382 18.20 -10.09 -29.38
CA GLY A 382 17.20 -9.07 -29.60
C GLY A 382 15.78 -9.49 -29.22
N ALA A 383 15.63 -10.37 -28.21
CA ALA A 383 14.32 -10.76 -27.72
C ALA A 383 13.53 -9.54 -27.21
N SER A 384 12.27 -9.44 -27.62
CA SER A 384 11.37 -8.37 -27.19
C SER A 384 10.78 -8.60 -25.79
N ILE A 385 10.67 -9.87 -25.39
CA ILE A 385 10.20 -10.30 -24.07
C ILE A 385 10.84 -11.63 -23.68
N VAL A 386 11.06 -11.80 -22.38
CA VAL A 386 11.54 -13.03 -21.76
C VAL A 386 10.42 -13.67 -20.96
N VAL A 387 10.19 -14.96 -21.15
CA VAL A 387 9.27 -15.77 -20.35
C VAL A 387 10.10 -16.81 -19.60
N GLY A 388 10.03 -16.80 -18.27
CA GLY A 388 10.94 -17.50 -17.38
C GLY A 388 11.90 -16.54 -16.66
N PRO A 389 12.78 -17.03 -15.80
CA PRO A 389 13.05 -18.44 -15.52
C PRO A 389 11.97 -19.08 -14.63
N LEU A 390 12.00 -20.42 -14.53
CA LEU A 390 11.08 -21.22 -13.70
C LEU A 390 11.62 -21.49 -12.29
N LEU A 391 12.90 -21.85 -12.17
CA LEU A 391 13.45 -22.26 -10.88
C LEU A 391 13.67 -21.05 -9.97
N LYS A 392 13.32 -21.21 -8.69
CA LYS A 392 13.35 -20.12 -7.70
C LYS A 392 14.73 -19.47 -7.54
N ASN A 393 15.79 -20.27 -7.55
CA ASN A 393 17.18 -19.80 -7.52
C ASN A 393 17.50 -18.89 -8.73
N ASN A 394 16.99 -19.23 -9.91
CA ASN A 394 17.14 -18.42 -11.11
C ASN A 394 16.27 -17.14 -11.01
N VAL A 395 15.06 -17.21 -10.46
CA VAL A 395 14.25 -15.99 -10.21
C VAL A 395 14.95 -15.04 -9.22
N GLU A 396 15.62 -15.56 -8.19
CA GLU A 396 16.42 -14.76 -7.27
C GLU A 396 17.68 -14.18 -7.94
N ALA A 397 18.31 -14.92 -8.85
CA ALA A 397 19.42 -14.41 -9.65
C ALA A 397 18.96 -13.31 -10.61
N LEU A 398 17.76 -13.44 -11.21
CA LEU A 398 17.16 -12.43 -12.09
C LEU A 398 17.06 -11.09 -11.37
N MET A 399 16.64 -11.08 -10.10
CA MET A 399 16.52 -9.86 -9.29
C MET A 399 17.86 -9.15 -9.05
N LYS A 400 18.99 -9.84 -9.21
CA LYS A 400 20.34 -9.30 -9.05
C LYS A 400 20.97 -8.89 -10.39
N SER A 401 20.38 -9.28 -11.52
CA SER A 401 20.96 -9.13 -12.86
C SER A 401 20.91 -7.70 -13.42
N ASN A 402 20.04 -6.83 -12.89
CA ASN A 402 19.75 -5.49 -13.46
C ASN A 402 19.44 -5.53 -14.97
N THR A 403 18.85 -6.62 -15.47
CA THR A 403 18.56 -6.77 -16.89
C THR A 403 17.64 -5.65 -17.41
N PRO A 404 17.90 -5.10 -18.61
CA PRO A 404 16.99 -4.15 -19.26
C PRO A 404 15.82 -4.84 -19.97
N LEU A 405 15.81 -6.18 -20.04
CA LEU A 405 14.78 -6.95 -20.73
C LEU A 405 13.47 -6.93 -19.95
N ASN A 406 12.33 -6.97 -20.65
CA ASN A 406 11.03 -7.21 -20.03
C ASN A 406 10.89 -8.70 -19.73
N VAL A 407 10.63 -9.08 -18.48
CA VAL A 407 10.62 -10.47 -18.03
C VAL A 407 9.30 -10.83 -17.35
N LEU A 408 8.68 -11.91 -17.81
CA LEU A 408 7.61 -12.62 -17.12
C LEU A 408 8.20 -13.88 -16.48
N ALA A 409 8.63 -13.78 -15.22
CA ALA A 409 9.17 -14.91 -14.48
C ALA A 409 8.06 -15.92 -14.17
N LEU A 410 8.33 -17.21 -14.33
CA LEU A 410 7.33 -18.29 -14.16
C LEU A 410 7.26 -18.83 -12.72
N ASN A 411 7.77 -18.04 -11.78
CA ASN A 411 7.78 -18.32 -10.36
C ASN A 411 8.05 -17.02 -9.61
N GLN A 412 7.96 -17.03 -8.28
CA GLN A 412 8.23 -15.87 -7.45
C GLN A 412 9.30 -16.13 -6.39
N PRO A 413 10.11 -15.12 -6.02
CA PRO A 413 11.08 -15.23 -4.93
C PRO A 413 10.36 -15.35 -3.58
N GLU A 414 11.08 -15.71 -2.51
CA GLU A 414 10.51 -15.69 -1.15
C GLU A 414 10.04 -14.31 -0.72
N THR A 415 10.76 -13.29 -1.15
CA THR A 415 10.39 -11.89 -0.92
C THR A 415 10.18 -11.22 -2.27
N VAL A 416 8.91 -11.07 -2.64
CA VAL A 416 8.52 -10.37 -3.86
C VAL A 416 8.96 -8.91 -3.76
N ARG A 417 9.64 -8.42 -4.79
CA ARG A 417 10.04 -7.01 -4.93
C ARG A 417 9.52 -6.49 -6.27
N SER A 418 9.03 -5.26 -6.28
CA SER A 418 8.54 -4.64 -7.51
C SER A 418 9.71 -4.13 -8.36
N PHE A 419 9.79 -4.57 -9.61
CA PHE A 419 10.68 -4.00 -10.62
C PHE A 419 9.85 -3.51 -11.81
N PRO A 420 10.22 -2.40 -12.47
CA PRO A 420 9.45 -1.87 -13.60
C PRO A 420 9.30 -2.81 -14.78
N ASN A 421 10.27 -3.71 -14.99
CA ASN A 421 10.40 -4.60 -16.14
C ASN A 421 10.28 -6.09 -15.80
N ILE A 422 9.87 -6.46 -14.57
CA ILE A 422 9.71 -7.86 -14.16
C ILE A 422 8.33 -8.08 -13.56
N CYS A 423 7.59 -9.02 -14.14
CA CYS A 423 6.35 -9.56 -13.60
C CYS A 423 6.58 -11.00 -13.14
N TYR A 424 5.86 -11.42 -12.10
CA TYR A 424 5.88 -12.79 -11.60
C TYR A 424 4.55 -13.46 -11.94
N PHE A 425 4.62 -14.62 -12.57
CA PHE A 425 3.48 -15.48 -12.85
C PHE A 425 3.77 -16.85 -12.24
N ALA A 426 3.25 -17.07 -11.03
CA ALA A 426 3.52 -18.27 -10.26
C ALA A 426 2.19 -18.95 -9.91
N LEU A 427 2.20 -20.28 -9.89
CA LEU A 427 1.15 -21.08 -9.26
C LEU A 427 1.48 -21.20 -7.77
N SER A 428 1.35 -20.10 -7.01
CA SER A 428 1.78 -20.05 -5.62
C SER A 428 0.68 -20.57 -4.69
N PRO A 429 0.97 -21.55 -3.82
CA PRO A 429 0.03 -22.00 -2.79
C PRO A 429 -0.48 -20.85 -1.89
N GLU A 430 0.33 -19.82 -1.69
CA GLU A 430 -0.03 -18.62 -0.94
C GLU A 430 -1.12 -17.78 -1.64
N ASP A 431 -1.16 -17.75 -2.98
CA ASP A 431 -2.20 -17.05 -3.72
C ASP A 431 -3.49 -17.89 -3.74
N GLU A 432 -3.38 -19.21 -3.91
CA GLU A 432 -4.52 -20.13 -3.73
C GLU A 432 -5.14 -20.01 -2.33
N ALA A 433 -4.31 -19.82 -1.30
CA ALA A 433 -4.77 -19.62 0.07
C ALA A 433 -5.56 -18.30 0.25
N ARG A 434 -5.16 -17.24 -0.46
CA ARG A 434 -5.89 -15.97 -0.46
C ARG A 434 -7.23 -16.14 -1.17
N ASP A 435 -7.23 -16.79 -2.33
CA ASP A 435 -8.45 -17.09 -3.09
C ASP A 435 -9.42 -17.96 -2.28
N ALA A 436 -8.89 -18.95 -1.53
CA ALA A 436 -9.69 -19.74 -0.60
C ALA A 436 -10.31 -18.89 0.52
N ALA A 437 -9.58 -17.88 1.05
CA ALA A 437 -10.11 -16.96 2.05
C ALA A 437 -11.29 -16.14 1.50
N HIS A 438 -11.15 -15.57 0.29
CA HIS A 438 -12.24 -14.88 -0.41
C HIS A 438 -13.43 -15.81 -0.61
N HIS A 439 -13.20 -17.00 -1.17
CA HIS A 439 -14.25 -17.97 -1.44
C HIS A 439 -15.04 -18.38 -0.18
N ILE A 440 -14.34 -18.64 0.93
CA ILE A 440 -14.97 -19.00 2.21
C ILE A 440 -15.73 -17.80 2.80
N TYR A 441 -15.21 -16.59 2.64
CA TYR A 441 -15.84 -15.37 3.15
C TYR A 441 -17.13 -15.04 2.39
N ASP A 442 -17.11 -15.15 1.06
CA ASP A 442 -18.25 -14.92 0.19
C ASP A 442 -19.40 -15.92 0.45
N GLN A 443 -19.08 -17.10 0.98
CA GLN A 443 -20.06 -18.07 1.48
C GLN A 443 -20.65 -17.73 2.86
N GLY A 444 -20.25 -16.60 3.46
CA GLY A 444 -20.72 -16.13 4.77
C GLY A 444 -20.17 -16.93 5.96
N LYS A 445 -19.11 -17.73 5.78
CA LYS A 445 -18.50 -18.47 6.88
C LYS A 445 -17.73 -17.52 7.80
N GLN A 446 -17.59 -17.86 9.08
CA GLN A 446 -17.07 -16.95 10.11
C GLN A 446 -15.83 -17.47 10.86
N SER A 447 -15.65 -18.80 10.88
CA SER A 447 -14.59 -19.45 11.67
C SER A 447 -13.95 -20.60 10.88
N PRO A 448 -13.05 -20.29 9.95
CA PRO A 448 -12.36 -21.30 9.17
C PRO A 448 -11.36 -22.09 10.03
N LEU A 449 -11.21 -23.39 9.75
CA LEU A 449 -10.14 -24.24 10.26
C LEU A 449 -9.18 -24.57 9.12
N LEU A 450 -7.91 -24.20 9.29
CA LEU A 450 -6.84 -24.56 8.37
C LEU A 450 -6.15 -25.83 8.86
N LEU A 451 -6.14 -26.86 8.03
CA LEU A 451 -5.31 -28.05 8.21
C LEU A 451 -4.05 -27.90 7.37
N ILE A 452 -2.91 -27.72 8.02
CA ILE A 452 -1.64 -27.44 7.33
C ILE A 452 -0.53 -28.40 7.74
N PRO A 453 0.38 -28.76 6.82
CA PRO A 453 1.54 -29.57 7.18
C PRO A 453 2.46 -28.80 8.14
N ARG A 454 3.12 -29.51 9.05
CA ARG A 454 4.20 -28.97 9.91
C ARG A 454 5.46 -28.73 9.08
N SER A 455 5.44 -27.68 8.27
CA SER A 455 6.55 -27.27 7.42
C SER A 455 6.55 -25.77 7.19
N THR A 456 7.65 -25.25 6.68
CA THR A 456 7.78 -23.83 6.31
C THR A 456 6.77 -23.43 5.23
N LEU A 457 6.41 -24.34 4.32
CA LEU A 457 5.36 -24.11 3.33
C LEU A 457 3.99 -23.95 4.02
N GLY A 458 3.65 -24.87 4.95
CA GLY A 458 2.40 -24.80 5.70
C GLY A 458 2.26 -23.48 6.46
N ASP A 459 3.36 -23.01 7.07
CA ASP A 459 3.40 -21.72 7.75
C ASP A 459 3.14 -20.54 6.82
N ARG A 460 3.73 -20.51 5.62
CA ARG A 460 3.51 -19.44 4.64
C ARG A 460 2.07 -19.41 4.12
N VAL A 461 1.51 -20.58 3.80
CA VAL A 461 0.12 -20.73 3.32
C VAL A 461 -0.87 -20.26 4.40
N ALA A 462 -0.70 -20.69 5.64
CA ALA A 462 -1.58 -20.25 6.74
C ALA A 462 -1.47 -18.76 7.02
N ASN A 463 -0.26 -18.19 6.94
CA ASN A 463 -0.06 -16.75 7.08
C ASN A 463 -0.75 -15.97 5.95
N ALA A 464 -0.63 -16.43 4.69
CA ALA A 464 -1.28 -15.81 3.54
C ALA A 464 -2.81 -15.81 3.68
N PHE A 465 -3.41 -16.97 4.03
CA PHE A 465 -4.84 -17.08 4.30
C PHE A 465 -5.27 -16.15 5.43
N THR A 466 -4.57 -16.20 6.58
CA THR A 466 -4.97 -15.47 7.79
C THR A 466 -4.93 -13.95 7.57
N GLN A 467 -3.90 -13.45 6.91
CA GLN A 467 -3.79 -12.03 6.58
C GLN A 467 -4.91 -11.57 5.65
N GLU A 468 -5.25 -12.38 4.64
CA GLU A 468 -6.32 -12.03 3.70
C GLU A 468 -7.70 -12.09 4.37
N TRP A 469 -7.95 -13.12 5.18
CA TRP A 469 -9.17 -13.25 6.00
C TRP A 469 -9.40 -12.03 6.89
N GLN A 470 -8.35 -11.52 7.54
CA GLN A 470 -8.44 -10.32 8.37
C GLN A 470 -8.72 -9.05 7.55
N LYS A 471 -8.17 -8.91 6.33
CA LYS A 471 -8.48 -7.76 5.46
C LYS A 471 -9.94 -7.75 5.02
N LEU A 472 -10.53 -8.93 4.83
CA LEU A 472 -11.97 -9.08 4.56
C LEU A 472 -12.84 -8.77 5.78
N GLY A 473 -12.25 -8.52 6.96
CA GLY A 473 -12.98 -8.30 8.20
C GLY A 473 -13.43 -9.61 8.87
N GLY A 474 -12.86 -10.74 8.43
CA GLY A 474 -13.07 -12.04 9.06
C GLY A 474 -12.47 -12.12 10.47
N GLY A 475 -13.07 -12.97 11.30
CA GLY A 475 -12.66 -13.19 12.69
C GLY A 475 -11.45 -14.11 12.85
N ILE A 476 -11.46 -14.92 13.92
CA ILE A 476 -10.37 -15.84 14.24
C ILE A 476 -10.28 -16.97 13.19
N VAL A 477 -9.04 -17.24 12.75
CA VAL A 477 -8.70 -18.41 11.94
C VAL A 477 -8.14 -19.49 12.86
N LEU A 478 -8.81 -20.64 12.91
CA LEU A 478 -8.30 -21.81 13.62
C LEU A 478 -7.26 -22.50 12.75
N GLN A 479 -6.19 -23.00 13.36
CA GLN A 479 -5.12 -23.69 12.64
C GLN A 479 -4.79 -24.98 13.36
N GLN A 480 -4.73 -26.09 12.62
CA GLN A 480 -4.24 -27.35 13.11
C GLN A 480 -3.13 -27.85 12.20
N LYS A 481 -1.99 -28.19 12.82
CA LYS A 481 -0.82 -28.66 12.07
C LYS A 481 -0.67 -30.17 12.19
N PHE A 482 -0.38 -30.85 11.08
CA PHE A 482 -0.12 -32.28 11.06
C PHE A 482 1.30 -32.58 10.55
N GLY A 483 1.98 -33.61 11.07
CA GLY A 483 3.30 -34.00 10.57
C GLY A 483 3.21 -34.84 9.30
N SER A 484 2.43 -35.92 9.33
CA SER A 484 2.15 -36.75 8.16
C SER A 484 0.67 -37.11 8.08
N VAL A 485 0.23 -37.57 6.91
CA VAL A 485 -1.13 -38.09 6.72
C VAL A 485 -1.38 -39.29 7.64
N ALA A 486 -0.37 -40.13 7.89
CA ALA A 486 -0.46 -41.25 8.81
C ALA A 486 -0.68 -40.78 10.27
N GLU A 487 0.04 -39.75 10.71
CA GLU A 487 -0.17 -39.15 12.03
C GLU A 487 -1.57 -38.53 12.15
N LEU A 488 -2.04 -37.84 11.11
CA LEU A 488 -3.39 -37.28 11.07
C LEU A 488 -4.46 -38.37 11.15
N LYS A 489 -4.33 -39.44 10.36
CA LYS A 489 -5.23 -40.60 10.38
C LYS A 489 -5.22 -41.27 11.77
N MET A 490 -4.06 -41.42 12.40
CA MET A 490 -3.95 -41.98 13.77
C MET A 490 -4.57 -41.07 14.83
N GLY A 491 -4.40 -39.75 14.75
CA GLY A 491 -5.00 -38.80 15.70
C GLY A 491 -6.52 -38.80 15.65
N VAL A 492 -7.07 -38.77 14.43
CA VAL A 492 -8.52 -38.84 14.18
C VAL A 492 -9.11 -40.18 14.63
N ASN A 493 -8.47 -41.30 14.27
CA ASN A 493 -8.96 -42.63 14.61
C ASN A 493 -8.74 -43.01 16.09
N GLY A 494 -7.75 -42.41 16.74
CA GLY A 494 -7.39 -42.65 18.14
C GLY A 494 -8.23 -41.88 19.15
N GLY A 495 -9.21 -41.07 18.71
CA GLY A 495 -10.06 -40.26 19.59
C GLY A 495 -9.34 -39.08 20.26
N ALA A 496 -8.06 -38.85 19.94
CA ALA A 496 -7.30 -37.68 20.38
C ALA A 496 -7.75 -36.40 19.65
N GLY A 497 -8.49 -36.56 18.54
CA GLY A 497 -8.95 -35.47 17.69
C GLY A 497 -7.90 -35.05 16.67
N ILE A 498 -8.15 -33.92 16.03
CA ILE A 498 -7.19 -33.28 15.13
C ILE A 498 -6.30 -32.34 15.92
#